data_AF-A0A924QQJ9-F1
#
_entry.id   AF-A0A924QQJ9-F1
#
_cell.length_a   1.000
_cell.length_b   1.000
_cell.length_c   1.000
_cell.angle_alpha   90.00
_cell.angle_beta   90.00
_cell.angle_gamma   90.00
#
_symmetry.space_group_name_H-M   'P 1'
#
loop_
_entity.id
_entity.type
_entity.pdbx_description
1 polymer ?
#
loop_
_entity_poly.entity_id
_entity_poly.type
_entity_poly.pdbx_seq_one_letter_code
_entity_poly.pdbx_strand_id
1 'polypeptide(L)' 'MINCKILSGRCTLVGAGPGDPELLTIKALKAIQTATVLFVDDLVNPEIVAFAQPNARIVHVGKRGGCK' A
#
# COMPACT_ATOMS: atom_id res chain seq x y z
N MET A 1 -14.18 17.07 -30.09
CA MET A 1 -13.21 15.97 -29.96
C MET A 1 -12.69 15.97 -28.52
N ILE A 2 -13.28 15.16 -27.64
CA ILE A 2 -12.70 14.87 -26.32
C ILE A 2 -13.02 13.40 -26.03
N ASN A 3 -12.06 12.51 -26.28
CA ASN A 3 -12.17 11.10 -25.92
C ASN A 3 -11.74 10.95 -24.46
N CYS A 4 -12.68 11.14 -23.52
CA CYS A 4 -12.42 10.93 -22.10
C CYS A 4 -12.46 9.43 -21.80
N LYS A 5 -11.32 8.76 -21.89
CA LYS A 5 -11.15 7.41 -21.35
C LYS A 5 -11.31 7.52 -19.83
N ILE A 6 -12.42 6.99 -19.28
CA ILE A 6 -12.51 6.73 -17.84
C ILE A 6 -11.39 5.73 -17.50
N LEU A 7 -10.31 6.22 -16.89
CA LEU A 7 -9.25 5.36 -16.36
C LEU A 7 -9.82 4.65 -15.13
N SER A 8 -10.17 3.38 -15.29
CA SER A 8 -10.62 2.55 -14.18
C SER A 8 -9.48 2.40 -13.16
N GLY A 9 -9.65 2.98 -11.99
CA GLY A 9 -8.74 2.80 -10.86
C GLY A 9 -8.81 1.35 -10.35
N ARG A 10 -7.67 0.77 -9.97
CA ARG A 10 -7.59 -0.56 -9.36
C ARG A 10 -7.16 -0.42 -7.91
N CYS A 11 -7.87 -1.07 -7.01
CA CYS A 11 -7.46 -1.26 -5.62
C CYS A 11 -7.10 -2.72 -5.39
N THR A 12 -5.99 -2.96 -4.70
CA THR A 12 -5.54 -4.31 -4.31
C THR A 12 -5.38 -4.32 -2.80
N LEU A 13 -6.06 -5.24 -2.11
CA LEU A 13 -5.83 -5.49 -0.70
C LEU A 13 -4.75 -6.56 -0.56
N VAL A 14 -3.72 -6.28 0.24
CA VAL A 14 -2.61 -7.20 0.48
C VAL A 14 -2.39 -7.31 1.99
N GLY A 15 -2.04 -8.51 2.46
CA GLY A 15 -1.55 -8.70 3.81
C GLY A 15 -0.05 -8.41 3.87
N ALA A 16 0.39 -7.64 4.86
CA ALA A 16 1.80 -7.32 5.09
C ALA A 16 2.57 -8.46 5.80
N GLY A 17 1.86 -9.50 6.27
CA GLY A 17 2.45 -10.54 7.11
C GLY A 17 2.61 -10.09 8.57
N PRO A 18 3.31 -10.87 9.42
CA PRO A 18 3.46 -10.58 10.84
C PRO A 18 4.53 -9.53 11.17
N GLY A 19 5.26 -9.03 10.17
CA GLY A 19 6.25 -7.95 10.33
C GLY A 19 7.55 -8.17 9.57
N ASP A 20 7.97 -9.43 9.38
CA ASP A 20 9.17 -9.76 8.60
C ASP A 20 8.89 -9.54 7.09
N PRO A 21 9.66 -8.67 6.41
CA PRO A 21 9.52 -8.42 4.97
C PRO A 21 9.65 -9.67 4.08
N GLU A 22 10.42 -10.68 4.50
CA GLU A 22 10.60 -11.92 3.73
C GLU A 22 9.33 -12.78 3.68
N LEU A 23 8.39 -12.55 4.61
CA LEU A 23 7.11 -13.25 4.65
C LEU A 23 6.06 -12.64 3.74
N LEU A 24 6.39 -11.57 3.00
CA LEU A 24 5.52 -11.06 1.96
C LEU A 24 5.35 -12.08 0.83
N THR A 25 4.11 -12.26 0.39
CA THR A 25 3.88 -13.00 -0.85
C THR A 25 4.47 -12.22 -2.04
N ILE A 26 4.94 -12.94 -3.06
CA ILE A 26 5.45 -12.33 -4.29
C ILE A 26 4.43 -11.39 -4.95
N LYS A 27 3.12 -11.71 -4.84
CA LYS A 27 2.04 -10.85 -5.35
C LYS A 27 1.89 -9.56 -4.54
N ALA A 28 2.03 -9.61 -3.22
CA ALA A 28 1.98 -8.44 -2.36
C ALA A 28 3.14 -7.49 -2.66
N LEU A 29 4.37 -8.02 -2.74
CA LEU A 29 5.55 -7.23 -3.09
C LEU A 29 5.38 -6.51 -4.44
N LYS A 30 4.95 -7.24 -5.48
CA LYS A 30 4.68 -6.66 -6.81
C LYS A 30 3.59 -5.59 -6.78
N ALA A 31 2.55 -5.79 -5.96
CA ALA A 31 1.49 -4.79 -5.81
C ALA A 31 2.02 -3.51 -5.14
N ILE A 32 2.80 -3.64 -4.07
CA ILE A 32 3.41 -2.51 -3.35
C ILE A 32 4.37 -1.73 -4.28
N GLN A 33 5.23 -2.44 -5.02
CA GLN A 33 6.19 -1.83 -5.96
C GLN A 33 5.52 -1.10 -7.13
N THR A 34 4.27 -1.43 -7.48
CA THR A 34 3.54 -0.81 -8.60
C THR A 34 2.44 0.16 -8.17
N ALA A 35 2.13 0.24 -6.86
CA ALA A 35 1.06 1.06 -6.33
C ALA A 35 1.42 2.56 -6.38
N THR A 36 0.61 3.37 -7.05
CA THR A 36 0.77 4.85 -7.08
C THR A 36 0.34 5.52 -5.79
N VAL A 37 -0.53 4.86 -5.02
CA VAL A 37 -0.94 5.27 -3.68
C VAL A 37 -0.92 4.02 -2.80
N LEU A 38 -0.23 4.09 -1.67
CA LEU A 38 -0.15 2.99 -0.70
C LEU A 38 -0.80 3.43 0.62
N PHE A 39 -1.88 2.75 1.01
CA PHE A 39 -2.51 2.93 2.31
C PHE A 39 -1.90 1.94 3.30
N VAL A 40 -1.38 2.43 4.42
CA VAL A 40 -0.60 1.64 5.39
C VAL A 40 -1.22 1.79 6.78
N ASP A 41 -1.52 0.68 7.44
CA ASP A 41 -1.96 0.68 8.84
C ASP A 41 -0.77 0.75 9.82
N ASP A 42 -1.04 1.01 11.10
CA ASP A 42 0.00 1.21 12.12
C ASP A 42 0.78 -0.07 12.49
N LEU A 43 0.28 -1.26 12.11
CA LEU A 43 0.92 -2.55 12.42
C LEU A 43 1.93 -2.98 11.34
N VAL A 44 1.95 -2.30 10.19
CA VAL A 44 2.86 -2.63 9.09
C VAL A 44 4.29 -2.17 9.43
N ASN A 45 5.25 -3.09 9.30
CA ASN A 45 6.67 -2.76 9.46
C ASN A 45 7.11 -1.71 8.41
N PRO A 46 7.78 -0.61 8.81
CA PRO A 46 8.31 0.41 7.90
C PRO A 46 9.18 -0.14 6.75
N GLU A 47 9.89 -1.26 6.95
CA GLU A 47 10.70 -1.89 5.91
C GLU A 47 9.85 -2.38 4.72
N ILE A 48 8.60 -2.77 4.97
CA ILE A 48 7.65 -3.15 3.92
C ILE A 48 7.24 -1.91 3.10
N VAL A 49 7.06 -0.78 3.77
CA VAL A 49 6.72 0.51 3.13
C VAL A 49 7.88 0.98 2.23
N ALA A 50 9.12 0.65 2.58
CA ALA A 50 10.30 0.98 1.78
C ALA A 50 10.32 0.33 0.40
N PHE A 51 9.53 -0.73 0.16
CA PHE A 51 9.36 -1.32 -1.18
C PHE A 51 8.41 -0.55 -2.09
N ALA A 52 7.70 0.45 -1.58
CA ALA A 52 6.84 1.29 -2.40
C ALA A 52 7.66 1.98 -3.50
N GLN A 53 7.05 2.22 -4.66
CA GLN A 53 7.73 3.01 -5.68
C GLN A 53 8.11 4.40 -5.13
N PRO A 54 9.25 4.98 -5.53
CA PRO A 54 9.73 6.27 -4.99
C PRO A 54 8.73 7.43 -5.11
N ASN A 55 7.86 7.39 -6.12
CA ASN A 55 6.84 8.42 -6.38
C ASN A 55 5.44 8.05 -5.83
N ALA A 56 5.33 6.96 -5.06
CA ALA A 56 4.06 6.56 -4.46
C ALA A 56 3.66 7.55 -3.39
N ARG A 57 2.37 7.93 -3.37
CA ARG A 57 1.82 8.63 -2.21
C ARG A 57 1.55 7.62 -1.10
N ILE A 58 2.29 7.74 0.01
CA ILE A 58 2.05 6.93 1.21
C ILE A 58 1.00 7.63 2.08
N VAL A 59 -0.02 6.90 2.50
CA VAL A 59 -1.11 7.40 3.35
C VAL A 59 -1.24 6.47 4.55
N HIS A 60 -0.87 6.96 5.73
CA HIS A 60 -1.07 6.21 6.97
C HIS A 60 -2.54 6.30 7.41
N VAL A 61 -3.17 5.15 7.61
CA VAL A 61 -4.61 5.01 7.93
C VAL A 61 -4.86 4.31 9.26
N GLY A 62 -3.81 4.04 10.02
CA GLY A 62 -3.94 3.41 11.32
C GLY A 62 -4.83 4.21 12.27
N LYS A 63 -5.67 3.48 13.01
CA LYS A 63 -6.51 4.06 14.06
C LYS A 63 -5.75 3.97 15.37
N ARG A 64 -5.36 5.13 15.91
CA ARG A 64 -5.03 5.26 17.33
C ARG A 64 -6.35 5.15 18.07
N GLY A 65 -6.64 3.97 18.64
CA GLY A 65 -7.87 3.72 19.40
C GLY A 65 -8.14 4.88 20.35
N GLY A 66 -9.34 5.47 20.25
CA GLY A 66 -9.72 6.65 21.01
C GLY A 66 -9.80 6.32 22.51
N CYS A 67 -8.88 6.89 23.27
CA CYS A 67 -9.09 7.21 24.68
C CYS A 67 -8.80 8.72 24.84
N LYS A 68 -9.85 9.52 24.65
CA LYS A 68 -10.05 10.78 25.36
C LYS A 68 -11.39 10.66 26.08
#